data_AF-A0A948M198-F1
#
_entry.id   AF-A0A948M198-F1
#
_cell.length_a   1.000
_cell.length_b   1.000
_cell.length_c   1.000
_cell.angle_alpha   90.00
_cell.angle_beta   90.00
_cell.angle_gamma   90.00
#
_symmetry.space_group_name_H-M   'P 1'
#
loop_
_entity.id
_entity.type
_entity.pdbx_description
1 polymer ?
#
loop_
_entity_poly.entity_id
_entity_poly.type
_entity_poly.pdbx_seq_one_letter_code
_entity_poly.pdbx_strand_id
1 'polypeptide(L)' 'MASMLTEQAHVLKFKEDLPEAEVLLRCHRGLLDDALDLTDKESAWIILRLAELLEWNPPEDVSATFCHTSND' A
#
# COMPACT_ATOMS: atom_id res chain seq x y z
N MET A 1 -0.15 -16.27 -0.16
CA MET A 1 -0.68 -15.31 0.84
C MET A 1 -0.94 -13.93 0.24
N ALA A 2 -0.20 -13.50 -0.79
CA ALA A 2 -0.45 -12.22 -1.50
C ALA A 2 -1.87 -12.09 -2.11
N SER A 3 -2.56 -13.21 -2.37
CA SER A 3 -3.89 -13.25 -2.98
C SER A 3 -4.96 -12.50 -2.18
N MET A 4 -4.88 -12.52 -0.85
CA MET A 4 -5.90 -11.92 0.01
C MET A 4 -5.83 -10.38 -0.01
N LEU A 5 -4.63 -9.81 -0.06
CA LEU A 5 -4.43 -8.36 -0.19
C LEU A 5 -4.85 -7.86 -1.58
N THR A 6 -4.52 -8.60 -2.65
CA THR A 6 -4.96 -8.25 -4.00
C THR A 6 -6.49 -8.32 -4.14
N GLU A 7 -7.13 -9.33 -3.52
CA GLU A 7 -8.58 -9.46 -3.54
C GLU A 7 -9.26 -8.32 -2.77
N GLN A 8 -8.75 -7.96 -1.59
CA GLN A 8 -9.25 -6.81 -0.82
C GLN A 8 -9.10 -5.49 -1.60
N ALA A 9 -7.98 -5.28 -2.29
CA ALA A 9 -7.77 -4.10 -3.11
C ALA A 9 -8.79 -4.03 -4.26
N HIS A 10 -9.08 -5.15 -4.93
CA HIS A 10 -10.10 -5.21 -5.97
C HIS A 10 -11.51 -4.94 -5.43
N VAL A 11 -11.85 -5.52 -4.27
CA VAL A 11 -13.14 -5.29 -3.62
C VAL A 11 -13.31 -3.82 -3.24
N LEU A 12 -12.28 -3.18 -2.68
CA LEU A 12 -12.30 -1.75 -2.34
C LEU A 12 -12.47 -0.87 -3.57
N LYS A 13 -11.71 -1.13 -4.64
CA LYS A 13 -11.80 -0.40 -5.92
C LYS A 13 -13.21 -0.48 -6.49
N PHE A 14 -13.81 -1.68 -6.54
CA PHE A 14 -15.15 -1.88 -7.09
C PHE A 14 -16.26 -1.33 -6.21
N LYS A 15 -16.12 -1.44 -4.89
CA LYS A 15 -17.17 -1.06 -3.93
C LYS A 15 -17.26 0.44 -3.71
N GLU A 16 -16.11 1.12 -3.69
CA GLU A 16 -16.03 2.54 -3.34
C GLU A 16 -15.79 3.44 -4.58
N ASP A 17 -15.61 2.87 -5.77
CA ASP A 17 -15.27 3.57 -7.02
C ASP A 17 -14.08 4.54 -6.84
N LEU A 18 -13.09 4.10 -6.06
CA LEU A 18 -11.93 4.91 -5.71
C LEU A 18 -10.79 4.74 -6.71
N PRO A 19 -9.96 5.78 -6.91
CA PRO A 19 -8.74 5.65 -7.68
C PRO A 19 -7.78 4.66 -7.00
N GLU A 20 -6.95 4.00 -7.81
CA GLU A 20 -6.05 2.92 -7.38
C GLU A 20 -5.11 3.36 -6.25
N ALA A 21 -4.61 4.59 -6.31
CA ALA A 21 -3.77 5.18 -5.27
C ALA A 21 -4.50 5.29 -3.92
N GLU A 22 -5.79 5.62 -3.92
CA GLU A 22 -6.58 5.74 -2.69
C GLU A 22 -6.88 4.36 -2.08
N VAL A 23 -7.12 3.35 -2.92
CA VAL A 23 -7.25 1.96 -2.47
C VAL A 23 -5.96 1.50 -1.78
N LEU A 24 -4.80 1.77 -2.39
CA LEU A 24 -3.49 1.44 -1.83
C LEU A 24 -3.21 2.16 -0.51
N LEU A 25 -3.56 3.45 -0.40
CA LEU A 25 -3.45 4.21 0.86
C LEU A 25 -4.35 3.64 1.96
N ARG A 26 -5.55 3.17 1.62
CA ARG A 26 -6.48 2.59 2.58
C ARG A 26 -5.98 1.23 3.08
N CYS A 27 -5.39 0.42 2.20
CA CYS A 27 -4.64 -0.78 2.58
C CYS A 27 -3.43 -0.43 3.47
N HIS A 28 -2.69 0.64 3.17
CA HIS A 28 -1.56 1.09 4.00
C HIS A 28 -2.00 1.44 5.43
N ARG A 29 -3.09 2.20 5.56
CA ARG A 29 -3.66 2.54 6.87
C ARG A 29 -4.13 1.31 7.63
N GLY A 30 -4.74 0.34 6.94
CA GLY A 30 -5.12 -0.93 7.54
C GLY A 30 -3.91 -1.70 8.08
N LEU A 31 -2.80 -1.72 7.34
CA LEU A 31 -1.55 -2.36 7.77
C LEU A 31 -0.88 -1.67 8.97
N LEU A 32 -1.07 -0.36 9.14
CA LEU A 32 -0.58 0.39 10.30
C LEU A 32 -1.47 0.23 11.54
N ASP A 33 -2.77 -0.01 11.34
CA ASP A 33 -3.75 -0.20 12.41
C ASP A 33 -3.78 -1.65 12.92
N ASP A 34 -3.58 -2.61 12.00
CA ASP A 34 -3.36 -4.01 12.35
C ASP A 34 -2.01 -4.11 13.08
N ALA A 35 -2.02 -4.60 14.32
CA ALA A 35 -0.89 -4.64 15.24
C ALA A 35 0.21 -5.64 14.81
N LEU A 36 0.68 -5.54 13.57
CA LEU A 36 1.65 -6.43 12.94
C LEU A 36 3.10 -6.06 13.27
N ASP A 37 3.33 -5.11 14.19
CA ASP A 37 4.66 -4.56 14.53
C ASP A 37 5.47 -4.18 13.26
N LEU A 38 4.77 -3.73 12.21
CA LEU A 38 5.40 -3.28 10.98
C LEU A 38 5.84 -1.83 11.16
N THR A 39 7.08 -1.56 10.79
CA THR A 39 7.57 -0.19 10.69
C THR A 39 6.94 0.53 9.49
N ASP A 40 6.87 1.86 9.52
CA ASP A 40 6.38 2.67 8.39
C ASP A 40 7.05 2.32 7.05
N LYS A 41 8.32 1.88 7.08
CA LYS A 41 9.05 1.45 5.88
C LYS A 41 8.56 0.11 5.36
N GLU A 42 8.27 -0.84 6.25
CA GLU A 42 7.80 -2.17 5.86
C GLU A 42 6.38 -2.11 5.32
N SER A 43 5.49 -1.36 5.97
CA SER A 43 4.13 -1.14 5.47
C SER A 43 4.14 -0.47 4.09
N ALA A 44 4.98 0.57 3.90
CA ALA A 44 5.13 1.23 2.61
C ALA A 44 5.69 0.28 1.53
N TRP A 45 6.62 -0.62 1.89
CA TRP A 45 7.23 -1.55 0.94
C TRP A 45 6.21 -2.57 0.43
N ILE A 46 5.38 -3.08 1.35
CA ILE A 46 4.29 -4.00 1.02
C ILE A 46 3.31 -3.35 0.03
N ILE A 47 2.98 -2.07 0.23
CA ILE A 47 2.07 -1.34 -0.65
C ILE A 47 2.67 -1.07 -2.03
N LEU A 48 3.95 -0.69 -2.10
CA LEU A 48 4.63 -0.56 -3.40
C LEU A 48 4.67 -1.91 -4.13
N ARG A 49 4.96 -2.99 -3.41
CA ARG A 49 4.99 -4.34 -3.99
C ARG A 49 3.61 -4.78 -4.46
N LEU A 50 2.56 -4.42 -3.73
CA LEU A 50 1.17 -4.68 -4.10
C LEU A 50 0.79 -3.89 -5.37
N ALA A 51 1.19 -2.63 -5.46
CA ALA A 51 0.98 -1.79 -6.64
C ALA A 51 1.66 -2.40 -7.87
N GLU A 52 2.91 -2.85 -7.76
CA GLU A 52 3.62 -3.55 -8.85
C GLU A 52 2.87 -4.82 -9.30
N LEU A 53 2.39 -5.64 -8.35
CA LEU A 53 1.69 -6.89 -8.66
C LEU A 53 0.33 -6.65 -9.34
N LEU A 54 -0.33 -5.54 -9.01
CA LEU A 54 -1.60 -5.13 -9.58
C LEU A 54 -1.44 -4.29 -10.86
N GLU A 55 -0.20 -3.99 -11.25
CA GLU A 55 0.14 -3.06 -12.33
C GLU A 55 -0.49 -1.67 -12.14
N TRP A 56 -0.60 -1.22 -10.88
CA TRP A 56 -1.18 0.07 -10.49
C TRP A 56 -0.10 1.11 -10.22
N ASN A 57 -0.48 2.38 -10.36
CA ASN A 57 0.41 3.48 -10.05
C ASN A 57 0.57 3.62 -8.52
N PRO A 58 1.81 3.62 -7.98
CA PRO A 58 2.02 3.76 -6.55
C PRO A 58 1.59 5.15 -6.05
N PRO A 59 1.10 5.28 -4.80
CA PRO A 59 0.82 6.58 -4.21
C PRO A 59 2.12 7.36 -4.00
N GLU A 60 2.12 8.66 -4.33
CA GLU A 60 3.28 9.53 -4.12
C GLU A 60 3.68 9.61 -2.63
N ASP A 61 2.70 9.53 -1.73
CA ASP A 61 2.85 9.62 -0.26
C ASP A 61 3.73 8.47 0.29
N VAL A 62 3.47 7.22 -0.14
CA VAL A 62 4.29 6.07 0.27
C VAL A 62 5.63 6.00 -0.48
N SER A 63 5.70 6.52 -1.70
CA SER A 63 6.96 6.59 -2.46
C SER A 63 7.95 7.55 -1.79
N ALA A 64 7.47 8.69 -1.27
CA ALA A 64 8.29 9.65 -0.54
C ALA A 64 8.89 9.08 0.75
N THR A 65 8.21 8.11 1.39
CA THR A 65 8.67 7.44 2.62
C THR A 65 9.97 6.66 2.40
N PHE A 66 10.21 6.14 1.18
CA PHE A 66 11.49 5.49 0.82
C PHE A 66 12.63 6.46 0.54
N CYS A 67 12.31 7.67 0.06
CA CYS A 67 13.32 8.64 -0.35
C CYS A 67 14.16 9.19 0.82
N HIS A 68 13.66 9.11 2.07
CA HIS A 68 14.37 9.62 3.25
C HIS A 68 15.52 8.74 3.79
N THR A 69 15.93 7.65 3.10
CA THR A 69 17.09 6.82 3.53
C THR A 69 18.31 7.00 2.63
N SER A 70 18.69 8.25 2.38
CA SER A 70 20.01 8.57 1.84
C SER A 70 20.40 9.98 2.28
N ASN A 71 20.89 10.12 3.52
CA ASN A 71 21.98 11.04 3.88
C ASN A 71 22.33 10.92 5.39
N ASP A 72 22.97 9.82 5.82
CA ASP A 72 24.12 9.82 6.75
C ASP A 72 24.83 8.46 6.69
#